data_AF-A0A957B572-F1
#
_entry.id   AF-A0A957B572-F1
#
_cell.length_a   1.000
_cell.length_b   1.000
_cell.length_c   1.000
_cell.angle_alpha   90.00
_cell.angle_beta   90.00
_cell.angle_gamma   90.00
#
_symmetry.space_group_name_H-M   'P 1'
#
loop_
_entity.id
_entity.type
_entity.pdbx_description
1 polymer ?
#
loop_
_entity_poly.entity_id
_entity_poly.type
_entity_poly.pdbx_seq_one_letter_code
_entity_poly.pdbx_strand_id
1 'polypeptide(L)'
;HFPKAYTGGYLPAPPDLAVEVISATDREANILVMLSTYLSAGTVVWIVYPTTFEVQVHVPYELPLVLSLEDTLTGGNVLPGFSVPVRAFFQPLLTD
;
A
#
# COMPACT_ATOMS: atom_id res chain seq x y z
N HIS A 1 -6.05 5.48 18.22
CA HIS A 1 -7.16 6.44 18.09
C HIS A 1 -7.26 6.78 16.61
N PHE A 2 -7.91 5.95 15.79
CA PHE A 2 -8.13 6.30 14.39
C PHE A 2 -9.05 7.53 14.37
N PRO A 3 -8.72 8.61 13.63
CA PRO A 3 -9.67 9.70 13.51
C PRO A 3 -10.91 9.17 12.78
N LYS A 4 -12.09 9.66 13.22
CA LYS A 4 -13.34 9.53 12.47
C LYS A 4 -13.06 9.84 10.99
N ALA A 5 -13.71 9.11 10.08
CA ALA A 5 -13.64 9.36 8.64
C ALA A 5 -13.62 10.87 8.38
N TYR A 6 -12.51 11.35 7.83
CA TYR A 6 -12.28 12.78 7.67
C TYR A 6 -13.18 13.29 6.54
N THR A 7 -14.12 14.16 6.88
CA THR A 7 -15.06 14.79 5.93
C THR A 7 -14.66 16.22 5.57
N GLY A 8 -13.42 16.63 5.87
CA GLY A 8 -12.84 17.93 5.54
C GLY A 8 -11.87 17.84 4.35
N GLY A 9 -11.42 18.99 3.83
CA GLY A 9 -10.61 19.11 2.58
C GLY A 9 -9.22 18.48 2.59
N TYR A 10 -8.17 19.21 2.23
CA TYR A 10 -6.81 18.65 2.19
C TYR A 10 -6.25 18.43 3.60
N LEU A 11 -5.61 17.28 3.87
CA LEU A 11 -4.89 17.05 5.12
C LEU A 11 -3.52 17.73 5.04
N PRO A 12 -3.15 18.59 6.00
CA PRO A 12 -1.89 19.34 5.95
C PRO A 12 -0.66 18.49 6.26
N ALA A 13 -0.83 17.22 6.63
CA ALA A 13 0.25 16.30 6.99
C ALA A 13 0.18 15.03 6.12
N PRO A 14 1.34 14.45 5.75
CA PRO A 14 1.38 13.17 5.07
C PRO A 14 0.79 12.06 5.95
N PRO A 15 0.16 11.03 5.36
CA PRO A 15 -0.33 9.89 6.13
C PRO A 15 0.83 9.01 6.62
N ASP A 16 0.61 8.29 7.72
CA ASP A 16 1.57 7.28 8.19
C ASP A 16 1.65 6.07 7.23
N LEU A 17 0.53 5.74 6.56
CA LEU A 17 0.40 4.68 5.57
C LEU A 17 -0.44 5.15 4.37
N ALA A 18 0.07 4.96 3.17
CA ALA A 18 -0.68 5.06 1.92
C ALA A 18 -0.84 3.67 1.28
N VAL A 19 -2.01 3.40 0.71
CA VAL A 19 -2.28 2.17 -0.04
C VAL A 19 -2.69 2.57 -1.45
N GLU A 20 -1.94 2.13 -2.45
CA GLU A 20 -2.13 2.49 -3.85
C GLU A 20 -2.39 1.21 -4.65
N VAL A 21 -3.51 1.15 -5.36
CA VAL A 21 -3.90 0.01 -6.20
C VAL A 21 -3.61 0.36 -7.65
N ILE A 22 -2.62 -0.30 -8.25
CA ILE A 22 -2.16 0.03 -9.59
C ILE A 22 -3.12 -0.52 -10.63
N SER A 23 -3.51 0.33 -11.58
CA SER A 23 -4.29 -0.07 -12.75
C SER A 23 -3.38 -0.49 -13.89
N ALA A 24 -3.89 -1.33 -14.80
CA ALA A 24 -3.16 -1.73 -16.00
C ALA A 24 -2.80 -0.56 -16.94
N THR A 25 -3.41 0.61 -16.75
CA THR A 25 -3.17 1.81 -17.55
C THR A 25 -2.18 2.79 -16.91
N ASP A 26 -1.79 2.56 -15.66
CA ASP A 26 -0.84 3.42 -14.98
C ASP A 26 0.56 3.31 -15.61
N ARG A 27 1.22 4.46 -15.71
CA ARG A 27 2.58 4.53 -16.24
C ARG A 27 3.56 4.35 -15.09
N GLU A 28 4.54 3.47 -15.27
CA GLU A 28 5.64 3.25 -14.31
C GLU A 28 6.27 4.55 -13.79
N ALA A 29 6.49 5.53 -14.68
CA ALA A 29 7.05 6.81 -14.28
C ALA A 29 6.18 7.55 -13.24
N ASN A 30 4.85 7.48 -13.37
CA ASN A 30 3.94 8.11 -12.42
C ASN A 30 3.94 7.39 -11.07
N ILE A 31 4.01 6.06 -11.10
CA ILE A 31 4.10 5.22 -9.89
C ILE A 31 5.38 5.57 -9.12
N LEU A 32 6.51 5.69 -9.81
CA LEU A 32 7.79 6.06 -9.19
C LEU A 32 7.78 7.49 -8.60
N VAL A 33 7.15 8.45 -9.29
CA VAL A 33 7.00 9.83 -8.77
C VAL A 33 6.15 9.82 -7.51
N MET A 34 5.00 9.13 -7.53
CA MET A 34 4.13 8.98 -6.37
C MET A 34 4.86 8.32 -5.19
N LEU A 35 5.53 7.19 -5.45
CA LEU A 35 6.27 6.44 -4.44
C LEU A 35 7.38 7.30 -3.80
N SER A 36 8.19 7.99 -4.61
CA SER A 36 9.24 8.87 -4.10
C SER A 36 8.68 10.03 -3.26
N THR A 37 7.52 10.57 -3.66
CA THR A 37 6.84 11.65 -2.92
C THR A 37 6.45 11.17 -1.52
N TYR A 38 5.75 10.04 -1.42
CA TYR A 38 5.35 9.47 -0.12
C TYR A 38 6.54 9.08 0.76
N LEU A 39 7.52 8.36 0.20
CA LEU A 39 8.68 7.91 0.98
C LEU A 39 9.52 9.09 1.50
N SER A 40 9.67 10.16 0.70
CA SER A 40 10.36 11.37 1.14
C SER A 40 9.64 12.12 2.27
N ALA A 41 8.33 11.91 2.41
CA ALA A 41 7.51 12.46 3.48
C ALA A 41 7.46 11.56 4.73
N GLY A 42 8.14 10.41 4.72
CA GLY A 42 8.14 9.44 5.83
C GLY A 42 6.94 8.48 5.83
N THR A 43 6.13 8.48 4.77
CA THR A 43 4.96 7.60 4.63
C THR A 43 5.40 6.18 4.25
N VAL A 44 4.85 5.16 4.93
CA VAL A 44 4.91 3.77 4.45
C VAL A 44 3.93 3.60 3.29
N VAL A 45 4.32 2.92 2.22
CA VAL A 45 3.46 2.70 1.05
C VAL A 45 3.25 1.21 0.81
N TRP A 46 1.99 0.81 0.67
CA TRP A 46 1.62 -0.49 0.11
C TRP A 46 1.14 -0.30 -1.31
N ILE A 47 1.84 -0.92 -2.26
CA ILE A 47 1.43 -0.94 -3.67
C ILE A 47 0.80 -2.31 -3.95
N VAL A 48 -0.47 -2.32 -4.31
CA VAL A 48 -1.19 -3.53 -4.71
C VAL A 48 -1.15 -3.62 -6.23
N TYR A 49 -0.69 -4.76 -6.75
CA TYR A 49 -0.67 -5.06 -8.18
C TYR A 49 -1.70 -6.16 -8.52
N PRO A 50 -2.92 -5.79 -8.95
CA PRO A 50 -3.97 -6.75 -9.30
C PRO A 50 -3.60 -7.68 -10.46
N THR A 51 -2.75 -7.23 -11.39
CA THR A 51 -2.37 -8.02 -12.58
C THR A 51 -1.39 -9.14 -12.25
N THR A 52 -0.49 -8.94 -11.28
CA THR A 52 0.52 -9.91 -10.87
C THR A 52 0.20 -10.58 -9.54
N PHE A 53 -0.90 -10.18 -8.89
CA PHE A 53 -1.37 -10.70 -7.61
C PHE A 53 -0.33 -10.60 -6.49
N GLU A 54 0.34 -9.46 -6.40
CA GLU A 54 1.33 -9.17 -5.37
C GLU A 54 1.03 -7.85 -4.65
N VAL A 55 1.58 -7.72 -3.45
CA VAL A 55 1.61 -6.47 -2.69
C VAL A 55 3.07 -6.15 -2.40
N GLN A 56 3.50 -4.95 -2.76
CA GLN A 56 4.82 -4.44 -2.39
C GLN A 56 4.71 -3.51 -1.19
N VAL A 57 5.54 -3.74 -0.18
CA VAL A 57 5.66 -2.92 1.02
C VAL A 57 6.93 -2.10 0.92
N HIS A 58 6.76 -0.77 0.93
CA HIS A 58 7.86 0.20 0.90
C HIS A 58 7.89 0.95 2.23
N VAL A 59 8.96 0.77 2.99
CA VAL A 59 9.23 1.51 4.23
C VAL A 59 10.37 2.50 3.96
N PRO A 60 10.29 3.76 4.43
CA PRO A 60 11.36 4.73 4.23
C PRO A 60 12.73 4.20 4.65
N TYR A 61 13.72 4.35 3.76
CA TYR A 61 15.11 3.93 3.96
C TYR A 61 15.34 2.40 4.06
N GLU A 62 14.35 1.58 3.71
CA GLU A 62 14.47 0.13 3.65
C GLU A 62 14.35 -0.39 2.21
N LEU A 63 14.74 -1.64 1.99
CA LEU A 63 14.49 -2.34 0.73
C LEU A 63 13.01 -2.72 0.62
N PRO A 64 12.42 -2.69 -0.58
CA PRO A 64 11.04 -3.10 -0.76
C PRO A 64 10.87 -4.60 -0.49
N LEU A 65 9.76 -4.95 0.16
CA LEU A 65 9.35 -6.33 0.36
C LEU A 65 8.20 -6.65 -0.59
N VAL A 66 8.38 -7.70 -1.42
CA VAL A 66 7.33 -8.20 -2.32
C VAL A 66 6.66 -9.38 -1.66
N LEU A 67 5.33 -9.33 -1.53
CA LEU A 67 4.50 -10.37 -0.94
C LEU A 67 3.58 -10.97 -2.01
N SER A 68 3.60 -12.29 -2.11
CA SER A 68 2.77 -13.09 -3.00
C SER A 68 1.46 -13.52 -2.34
N LEU A 69 0.60 -14.21 -3.09
CA LEU A 69 -0.67 -14.78 -2.59
C LEU A 69 -0.53 -15.70 -1.36
N GLU A 70 0.64 -16.33 -1.19
CA GLU A 70 0.89 -17.26 -0.08
C GLU A 70 1.41 -16.57 1.19
N ASP A 71 1.71 -15.28 1.08
CA ASP A 71 2.25 -14.48 2.17
C ASP A 71 1.14 -13.79 2.98
N THR A 72 1.54 -13.27 4.14
CA THR A 72 0.70 -12.47 5.02
C THR A 72 1.23 -11.04 5.07
N LEU A 73 0.39 -10.07 4.75
CA LEU A 73 0.70 -8.66 4.93
C LEU A 73 0.50 -8.30 6.41
N THR A 74 1.50 -7.66 7.01
CA THR A 74 1.43 -7.13 8.38
C THR A 74 1.49 -5.62 8.38
N GLY A 75 0.86 -5.00 9.37
CA GLY A 75 0.83 -3.55 9.54
C GLY A 75 2.14 -2.90 10.01
N GLY A 76 3.13 -3.70 10.41
CA GLY A 76 4.36 -3.22 11.02
C GLY A 76 4.10 -2.26 12.19
N ASN A 77 4.95 -1.24 12.31
CA ASN A 77 4.82 -0.21 13.35
C ASN A 77 3.71 0.81 13.06
N VAL A 78 3.36 1.01 11.78
CA VAL A 78 2.36 2.02 11.36
C VAL A 78 0.92 1.55 11.62
N LEU A 79 0.69 0.24 11.62
CA LEU A 79 -0.62 -0.34 11.93
C LEU A 79 -0.49 -1.58 12.83
N PRO A 80 -0.14 -1.40 14.12
CA PRO A 80 0.16 -2.52 15.02
C PRO A 80 -1.00 -3.51 15.16
N GLY A 81 -0.68 -4.80 15.07
CA GLY A 81 -1.67 -5.89 15.19
C GLY A 81 -2.47 -6.19 13.92
N PHE A 82 -2.33 -5.39 12.86
CA PHE A 82 -2.93 -5.72 11.57
C PHE A 82 -2.18 -6.87 10.89
N SER A 83 -2.94 -7.85 10.42
CA SER A 83 -2.45 -9.01 9.70
C SER A 83 -3.55 -9.55 8.80
N VAL A 84 -3.23 -9.78 7.52
CA VAL A 84 -4.18 -10.32 6.54
C VAL A 84 -3.44 -11.16 5.50
N PRO A 85 -3.96 -12.34 5.11
CA PRO A 85 -3.42 -13.08 3.98
C PRO A 85 -3.52 -12.25 2.70
N VAL A 86 -2.44 -12.13 1.92
CA VAL A 86 -2.41 -11.33 0.69
C VAL A 86 -3.49 -11.78 -0.29
N ARG A 87 -3.72 -13.10 -0.38
CA ARG A 87 -4.83 -13.72 -1.12
C ARG A 87 -6.19 -13.07 -0.88
N ALA A 88 -6.47 -12.57 0.33
CA ALA A 88 -7.76 -11.95 0.65
C ALA A 88 -8.04 -10.70 -0.21
N PHE A 89 -7.01 -10.00 -0.67
CA PHE A 89 -7.15 -8.78 -1.48
C PHE A 89 -7.63 -9.07 -2.90
N PHE A 90 -7.36 -10.27 -3.39
CA PHE A 90 -7.62 -10.66 -4.77
C PHE A 90 -8.77 -11.66 -4.91
N GLN A 91 -9.48 -11.99 -3.83
CA GLN A 91 -10.59 -12.95 -3.86
C GLN A 91 -11.58 -12.74 -5.02
N PRO A 92 -12.05 -11.50 -5.32
CA PRO A 92 -12.96 -11.27 -6.45
C PRO A 92 -12.33 -11.49 -7.84
N LEU A 93 -11.01 -11.52 -7.94
CA LEU A 93 -10.25 -11.71 -9.18
C LEU A 93 -9.74 -13.14 -9.36
N LEU A 94 -9.83 -13.97 -8.32
CA LEU A 94 -9.40 -15.37 -8.30
C LEU A 94 -10.55 -16.36 -8.52
N THR A 95 -11.79 -15.87 -8.60
CA THR A 95 -12.97 -16.65 -8.95
C THR A 95 -13.28 -16.46 -10.43
N ASP A 96 -13.39 -17.58 -11.16
CA ASP A 96 -13.82 -17.65 -12.56
C ASP A 96 -15.21 -17.02 -12.80
#